data_AF-A0A7L4NPR3-F1
#
_entry.id   AF-A0A7L4NPR3-F1
#
_cell.length_a   1.000
_cell.length_b   1.000
_cell.length_c   1.000
_cell.angle_alpha   90.00
_cell.angle_beta   90.00
_cell.angle_gamma   90.00
#
_symmetry.space_group_name_H-M   'P 1'
#
loop_
_entity.id
_entity.type
_entity.pdbx_description
1 polymer ?
#
loop_
_entity_poly.entity_id
_entity_poly.type
_entity_poly.pdbx_seq_one_letter_code
_entity_poly.pdbx_strand_id
1 'polypeptide(L)'
;DEEEKKKQEEKKAKFENLCKIMKDILEKKVEKVVVSNRLVTSPCCIVTSTYGWTANMERIMKAQALRDNSTMGYMAAKKHLEINPDHSIIETLRQKAEADKNDKSVKDLVILLYETALLSSGFSLEDPQTHANRIYRMI
;
A
#
# COMPACT_ATOMS: atom_id res chain seq x y z
N ASP A 1 28.24 -5.16 -0.99
CA ASP A 1 27.54 -5.44 -2.26
C ASP A 1 27.00 -6.85 -2.46
N GLU A 2 27.62 -7.93 -1.97
CA GLU A 2 26.94 -9.26 -1.94
C GLU A 2 26.13 -9.49 -0.66
N GLU A 3 26.69 -9.11 0.50
CA GLU A 3 26.03 -9.30 1.79
C GLU A 3 24.70 -8.53 1.90
N GLU A 4 24.64 -7.34 1.32
CA GLU A 4 23.44 -6.49 1.30
C GLU A 4 22.35 -7.08 0.38
N LYS A 5 22.73 -7.62 -0.78
CA LYS A 5 21.81 -8.35 -1.66
C LYS A 5 21.26 -9.59 -0.96
N LYS A 6 22.12 -10.35 -0.27
CA LYS A 6 21.69 -11.53 0.50
C LYS A 6 20.71 -11.17 1.61
N LYS A 7 21.00 -10.13 2.40
CA LYS A 7 20.08 -9.59 3.42
C LYS A 7 18.73 -9.16 2.81
N GLN A 8 18.75 -8.60 1.60
CA GLN A 8 17.52 -8.19 0.92
C GLN A 8 16.69 -9.39 0.45
N GLU A 9 17.33 -10.45 -0.05
CA GLU A 9 16.66 -11.70 -0.41
C GLU A 9 16.05 -12.40 0.81
N GLU A 10 16.79 -12.45 1.93
CA GLU A 10 16.29 -12.97 3.20
C GLU A 10 15.08 -12.18 3.71
N LYS A 11 15.11 -10.85 3.64
CA LYS A 11 13.96 -9.99 3.97
C LYS A 11 12.79 -10.26 3.03
N LYS A 12 13.02 -10.38 1.72
CA LYS A 12 11.96 -10.70 0.75
C LYS A 12 11.29 -12.04 1.08
N ALA A 13 12.07 -13.07 1.38
CA ALA A 13 11.56 -14.37 1.77
C ALA A 13 10.78 -14.30 3.09
N LYS A 14 11.33 -13.63 4.11
CA LYS A 14 10.70 -13.47 5.43
C LYS A 14 9.32 -12.80 5.34
N PHE A 15 9.16 -11.81 4.47
CA PHE A 15 7.93 -11.03 4.33
C PHE A 15 7.05 -11.48 3.16
N GLU A 16 7.41 -12.53 2.42
CA GLU A 16 6.66 -12.99 1.24
C GLU A 16 5.22 -13.35 1.59
N ASN A 17 5.01 -14.07 2.71
CA ASN A 17 3.68 -14.45 3.16
C ASN A 17 2.83 -13.23 3.55
N LEU A 18 3.43 -12.24 4.24
CA LEU A 18 2.73 -11.00 4.56
C LEU A 18 2.32 -10.25 3.28
N CYS A 19 3.20 -10.15 2.29
CA CYS A 19 2.88 -9.52 1.01
C CYS A 19 1.68 -10.20 0.32
N LYS A 20 1.60 -11.54 0.36
CA LYS A 20 0.45 -12.29 -0.18
C LYS A 20 -0.83 -11.96 0.58
N ILE A 21 -0.80 -12.03 1.91
CA ILE A 21 -1.96 -11.71 2.76
C ILE A 21 -2.45 -10.28 2.52
N MET A 22 -1.53 -9.31 2.46
CA MET A 22 -1.88 -7.91 2.16
C MET A 22 -2.47 -7.77 0.75
N LYS A 23 -1.92 -8.47 -0.25
CA LYS A 23 -2.43 -8.45 -1.62
C LYS A 23 -3.84 -9.04 -1.72
N ASP A 24 -4.13 -10.06 -0.91
CA ASP A 24 -5.45 -10.69 -0.84
C ASP A 24 -6.45 -9.79 -0.14
N ILE A 25 -6.08 -9.14 0.97
CA ILE A 25 -6.94 -8.18 1.68
C ILE A 25 -7.26 -6.96 0.82
N LEU A 26 -6.28 -6.46 0.06
CA LEU A 26 -6.42 -5.26 -0.75
C LEU A 26 -7.03 -5.55 -2.12
N GLU A 27 -7.15 -6.82 -2.53
CA GLU A 27 -7.77 -7.27 -3.77
C GLU A 27 -7.44 -6.38 -4.97
N LYS A 28 -8.42 -5.65 -5.52
CA LYS A 28 -8.28 -4.80 -6.71
C LYS A 28 -7.68 -3.42 -6.43
N LYS A 29 -7.47 -3.05 -5.17
CA LYS A 29 -6.92 -1.74 -4.78
C LYS A 29 -5.43 -1.61 -5.13
N VAL A 30 -4.70 -2.72 -5.12
CA VAL A 30 -3.28 -2.77 -5.52
C VAL A 30 -3.04 -3.93 -6.49
N GLU A 31 -2.16 -3.69 -7.46
CA GLU A 31 -1.72 -4.72 -8.39
C GLU A 31 -0.72 -5.68 -7.72
N LYS A 32 0.20 -5.15 -6.89
CA LYS A 32 1.25 -5.92 -6.21
C LYS A 32 1.56 -5.33 -4.84
N VAL A 33 1.98 -6.19 -3.92
CA VAL A 33 2.60 -5.81 -2.64
C VAL A 33 4.02 -6.37 -2.64
N VAL A 34 5.03 -5.54 -2.39
CA VAL A 34 6.44 -5.93 -2.45
C VAL A 34 7.25 -5.31 -1.32
N VAL A 35 8.33 -5.99 -0.92
CA VAL A 35 9.32 -5.45 0.01
C VAL A 35 10.19 -4.43 -0.71
N SER A 36 10.42 -3.29 -0.07
CA SER A 36 11.22 -2.20 -0.61
C SER A 36 12.38 -1.82 0.30
N ASN A 37 13.48 -1.40 -0.31
CA ASN A 37 14.66 -0.85 0.34
C ASN A 37 14.75 0.67 0.20
N ARG A 38 13.80 1.32 -0.50
CA ARG A 38 13.80 2.79 -0.67
C ARG A 38 13.24 3.53 0.54
N LEU A 39 12.52 2.82 1.41
CA LEU A 39 11.85 3.36 2.58
C LEU A 39 12.78 3.32 3.79
N VAL A 40 12.89 4.44 4.49
CA VAL A 40 13.72 4.54 5.70
C VAL A 40 12.81 4.64 6.93
N THR A 41 12.02 5.69 7.03
CA THR A 41 11.20 5.98 8.21
C THR A 41 9.74 5.57 8.05
N SER A 42 9.23 5.46 6.82
CA SER A 42 7.84 5.10 6.56
C SER A 42 7.64 3.58 6.57
N PRO A 43 6.50 3.08 7.10
CA PRO A 43 6.19 1.65 7.09
C PRO A 43 5.85 1.13 5.70
N CYS A 44 5.20 1.96 4.86
CA CYS A 44 4.86 1.61 3.49
C CYS A 44 4.61 2.86 2.64
N CYS A 45 4.64 2.73 1.32
CA CYS A 45 4.24 3.77 0.38
C CYS A 45 3.53 3.19 -0.85
N ILE A 46 2.83 4.05 -1.59
CA ILE A 46 2.22 3.69 -2.87
C ILE A 46 3.09 4.22 -4.00
N VAL A 47 3.47 3.33 -4.91
CA VAL A 47 4.13 3.67 -6.17
C VAL A 47 3.22 3.31 -7.34
N THR A 48 3.28 4.10 -8.42
CA THR A 48 2.59 3.78 -9.66
C THR A 48 3.48 2.97 -10.57
N SER A 49 2.87 2.13 -11.41
CA SER A 49 3.56 1.57 -12.57
C SER A 49 4.16 2.68 -13.43
N THR A 50 5.19 2.34 -14.21
CA THR A 50 5.84 3.24 -15.20
C THR A 50 4.87 3.72 -16.28
N TYR A 51 3.76 3.00 -16.48
CA TYR A 51 2.71 3.35 -17.42
C TYR A 51 1.46 3.81 -16.67
N GLY A 52 0.96 5.00 -17.04
CA GLY A 52 -0.21 5.65 -16.43
C GLY A 52 0.16 6.95 -15.70
N TRP A 53 -0.83 7.58 -15.06
CA TRP A 53 -0.60 8.82 -14.34
C TRP A 53 0.11 8.61 -13.00
N THR A 54 1.04 9.51 -12.69
CA THR A 54 1.57 9.68 -11.33
C THR A 54 0.49 10.20 -10.39
N ALA A 55 0.69 10.11 -9.08
CA ALA A 55 -0.24 10.64 -8.08
C ALA A 55 -0.60 12.12 -8.32
N ASN A 56 0.41 12.94 -8.61
CA ASN A 56 0.19 14.37 -8.89
C ASN A 56 -0.59 14.58 -10.19
N MET A 57 -0.28 13.82 -11.24
CA MET A 57 -1.00 13.89 -12.50
C MET A 57 -2.45 13.43 -12.35
N GLU A 58 -2.71 12.34 -11.62
CA GLU A 58 -4.06 11.87 -11.29
C GLU A 58 -4.88 12.96 -10.59
N ARG A 59 -4.28 13.67 -9.63
CA ARG A 59 -4.92 14.77 -8.91
C ARG A 59 -5.24 15.97 -9.81
N ILE A 60 -4.28 16.44 -10.61
CA ILE A 60 -4.49 17.56 -11.55
C ILE A 60 -5.59 17.19 -12.55
N MET A 61 -5.52 15.98 -13.08
CA MET A 61 -6.45 15.47 -14.10
C MET A 61 -7.87 15.28 -13.58
N LYS A 62 -8.05 14.89 -12.31
CA LYS A 62 -9.37 14.82 -11.64
C LYS A 62 -9.95 16.20 -11.32
N ALA A 63 -9.12 17.22 -11.15
CA ALA A 63 -9.57 18.59 -10.89
C ALA A 63 -10.04 19.35 -12.15
N GLN A 64 -9.83 18.80 -13.35
CA GLN A 64 -10.28 19.41 -14.60
C GLN A 64 -11.79 19.19 -14.84
N ALA A 65 -12.58 20.25 -14.67
CA ALA A 65 -14.04 20.21 -14.74
C ALA A 65 -14.63 19.87 -16.13
N LEU A 66 -13.89 20.11 -17.22
CA LEU A 66 -14.37 19.92 -18.61
C LEU A 66 -13.93 18.59 -19.23
N ARG A 67 -13.38 17.68 -18.44
CA ARG A 67 -12.79 16.44 -18.96
C ARG A 67 -13.82 15.32 -19.05
N ASP A 68 -13.76 14.56 -20.14
CA ASP A 68 -14.53 13.32 -20.29
C ASP A 68 -14.01 12.21 -19.35
N ASN A 69 -14.89 11.74 -18.48
CA ASN A 69 -14.65 10.67 -17.51
C ASN A 69 -14.32 9.32 -18.16
N SER A 70 -14.64 9.13 -19.45
CA SER A 70 -14.30 7.92 -20.21
C SER A 70 -12.79 7.64 -20.27
N THR A 71 -11.97 8.69 -20.23
CA THR A 71 -10.50 8.61 -20.29
C THR A 71 -9.82 8.30 -18.94
N MET A 72 -10.59 8.20 -17.85
CA MET A 72 -10.06 7.95 -16.50
C MET A 72 -9.74 6.47 -16.27
N GLY A 73 -10.55 5.54 -16.79
CA GLY A 73 -10.35 4.10 -16.61
C GLY A 73 -9.10 3.55 -17.27
N TYR A 74 -8.73 4.06 -18.45
CA TYR A 74 -7.58 3.60 -19.23
C TYR A 74 -6.23 4.14 -18.73
N MET A 75 -6.24 5.24 -17.98
CA MET A 75 -5.03 5.96 -17.55
C MET A 75 -4.79 5.91 -16.03
N ALA A 76 -5.72 5.30 -15.28
CA ALA A 76 -5.53 5.01 -13.87
C ALA A 76 -4.34 4.04 -13.73
N ALA A 77 -3.20 4.55 -13.26
CA ALA A 77 -2.02 3.73 -13.10
C ALA A 77 -2.27 2.63 -12.06
N LYS A 78 -1.78 1.44 -12.38
CA LYS A 78 -1.73 0.32 -11.44
C LYS A 78 -0.87 0.74 -10.24
N LYS A 79 -1.43 0.62 -9.05
CA LYS A 79 -0.78 0.96 -7.78
C LYS A 79 -0.05 -0.27 -7.22
N HIS A 80 1.18 -0.08 -6.74
CA HIS A 80 1.92 -1.08 -5.99
C HIS A 80 2.14 -0.56 -4.57
N LEU A 81 1.90 -1.42 -3.58
CA LEU A 81 2.22 -1.13 -2.20
C LEU A 81 3.62 -1.65 -1.90
N GLU A 82 4.52 -0.75 -1.55
CA GLU A 82 5.85 -1.09 -1.09
C GLU A 82 5.89 -1.06 0.43
N ILE A 83 6.37 -2.14 1.06
CA ILE A 83 6.51 -2.25 2.52
C ILE A 83 7.97 -2.15 2.96
N ASN A 84 8.19 -1.54 4.11
CA ASN A 84 9.50 -1.40 4.73
C ASN A 84 9.72 -2.56 5.74
N PRO A 85 10.62 -3.52 5.46
CA PRO A 85 10.86 -4.66 6.33
C PRO A 85 11.53 -4.28 7.66
N ASP A 86 12.14 -3.10 7.74
CA ASP A 86 12.84 -2.62 8.94
C ASP A 86 11.94 -1.81 9.88
N HIS A 87 10.69 -1.54 9.47
CA HIS A 87 9.75 -0.79 10.29
C HIS A 87 9.02 -1.71 11.27
N SER A 88 9.01 -1.33 12.56
CA SER A 88 8.40 -2.13 13.65
C SER A 88 6.95 -2.52 13.38
N ILE A 89 6.13 -1.59 12.89
CA ILE A 89 4.72 -1.85 12.50
C ILE A 89 4.61 -3.00 11.48
N ILE A 90 5.50 -3.08 10.49
CA ILE A 90 5.46 -4.12 9.45
C ILE A 90 5.88 -5.48 10.04
N GLU A 91 6.88 -5.49 10.93
CA GLU A 91 7.27 -6.71 11.64
C GLU A 91 6.15 -7.21 12.57
N THR A 92 5.51 -6.33 13.33
CA THR A 92 4.36 -6.69 14.18
C THR A 92 3.19 -7.22 13.35
N LEU A 93 2.90 -6.58 12.22
CA LEU A 93 1.86 -7.03 11.31
C LEU A 93 2.17 -8.43 10.75
N ARG A 94 3.43 -8.71 10.38
CA ARG A 94 3.87 -10.05 9.95
C ARG A 94 3.59 -11.10 11.02
N GLN A 95 4.01 -10.84 12.25
CA GLN A 95 3.83 -11.76 13.38
C GLN A 95 2.35 -12.03 13.66
N LYS A 96 1.50 -11.00 13.64
CA LYS A 96 0.05 -11.16 13.80
C LYS A 96 -0.58 -11.98 12.66
N ALA A 97 -0.19 -11.69 11.42
CA ALA A 97 -0.70 -12.41 10.25
C ALA A 97 -0.26 -13.88 10.20
N GLU A 98 0.90 -14.22 10.78
CA GLU A 98 1.36 -15.60 10.96
C GLU A 98 0.63 -16.34 12.07
N ALA A 99 0.28 -15.64 13.16
CA ALA A 99 -0.49 -16.21 14.25
C ALA A 99 -1.94 -16.52 13.82
N ASP A 100 -2.59 -15.57 13.15
CA ASP A 100 -3.91 -15.76 12.56
C ASP A 100 -4.12 -14.85 11.34
N LYS A 101 -4.12 -15.44 10.15
CA LYS A 101 -4.35 -14.73 8.89
C LYS A 101 -5.80 -14.22 8.74
N ASN A 102 -6.74 -14.75 9.51
CA ASN A 102 -8.15 -14.36 9.47
C ASN A 102 -8.51 -13.37 10.57
N ASP A 103 -7.54 -12.93 11.38
CA ASP A 103 -7.78 -11.93 12.40
C ASP A 103 -8.29 -10.64 11.75
N LYS A 104 -9.49 -10.23 12.17
CA LYS A 104 -10.12 -8.99 11.72
C LYS A 104 -9.23 -7.77 11.99
N SER A 105 -8.45 -7.79 13.07
CA SER A 105 -7.50 -6.72 13.41
C SER A 105 -6.38 -6.59 12.38
N VAL A 106 -5.90 -7.71 11.81
CA VAL A 106 -4.91 -7.72 10.71
C VAL A 106 -5.52 -7.09 9.46
N LYS A 107 -6.75 -7.48 9.12
CA LYS A 107 -7.46 -6.91 7.96
C LYS A 107 -7.64 -5.40 8.10
N ASP A 108 -8.14 -4.94 9.24
CA ASP A 108 -8.38 -3.52 9.48
C ASP A 108 -7.05 -2.72 9.49
N LEU A 109 -5.98 -3.26 10.07
CA LEU A 109 -4.66 -2.61 10.09
C LEU A 109 -4.04 -2.52 8.69
N VAL A 110 -4.18 -3.56 7.86
CA VAL A 110 -3.70 -3.54 6.47
C VAL A 110 -4.42 -2.46 5.67
N ILE A 111 -5.75 -2.36 5.81
CA ILE A 111 -6.52 -1.35 5.08
C ILE A 111 -6.14 0.06 5.57
N LEU A 112 -5.98 0.25 6.88
CA LEU A 112 -5.57 1.53 7.45
C LEU A 112 -4.18 1.95 6.94
N LEU A 113 -3.21 1.03 6.94
CA LEU A 113 -1.87 1.28 6.41
C LEU A 113 -1.92 1.65 4.93
N TYR A 114 -2.72 0.95 4.13
CA TYR A 114 -2.89 1.25 2.72
C TYR A 114 -3.47 2.65 2.47
N GLU A 115 -4.55 3.02 3.17
CA GLU A 115 -5.18 4.34 3.02
C GLU A 115 -4.26 5.47 3.49
N THR A 116 -3.50 5.24 4.57
CA THR A 116 -2.49 6.19 5.05
C THR A 116 -1.34 6.33 4.05
N ALA A 117 -0.91 5.22 3.43
CA ALA A 117 0.10 5.22 2.38
C ALA A 117 -0.38 5.93 1.12
N LEU A 118 -1.66 5.77 0.73
CA LEU A 118 -2.26 6.53 -0.37
C LEU A 118 -2.17 8.04 -0.14
N LEU A 119 -2.64 8.49 1.03
CA LEU A 119 -2.63 9.90 1.42
C LEU A 119 -1.21 10.48 1.42
N SER A 120 -0.28 9.83 2.11
CA SER A 120 1.11 10.28 2.20
C SER A 120 1.85 10.24 0.86
N SER A 121 1.43 9.36 -0.05
CA SER A 121 1.97 9.29 -1.42
C SER A 121 1.28 10.26 -2.40
N GLY A 122 0.35 11.10 -1.93
CA GLY A 122 -0.28 12.16 -2.70
C GLY A 122 -1.54 11.74 -3.49
N PHE A 123 -2.12 10.58 -3.20
CA PHE A 123 -3.39 10.15 -3.78
C PHE A 123 -4.58 10.61 -2.94
N SER A 124 -5.73 10.74 -3.60
CA SER A 124 -7.01 10.96 -2.92
C SER A 124 -7.57 9.64 -2.39
N LEU A 125 -8.23 9.70 -1.22
CA LEU A 125 -9.06 8.60 -0.74
C LEU A 125 -10.36 8.52 -1.54
N GLU A 126 -10.84 7.30 -1.75
CA GLU A 126 -12.15 7.04 -2.39
C GLU A 126 -13.31 7.46 -1.46
N ASP A 127 -13.18 7.11 -0.17
CA ASP A 127 -14.17 7.43 0.86
C ASP A 127 -13.46 7.86 2.16
N PRO A 128 -13.28 9.18 2.37
CA PRO A 128 -12.69 9.72 3.58
C PRO A 128 -13.49 9.39 4.85
N GLN A 129 -14.82 9.24 4.77
CA GLN A 129 -15.65 8.94 5.93
C GLN A 129 -15.43 7.51 6.43
N THR A 130 -15.31 6.55 5.50
CA THR A 130 -14.96 5.17 5.85
C THR A 130 -13.58 5.08 6.49
N HIS A 131 -12.59 5.83 5.98
CA HIS A 131 -11.26 5.91 6.61
C HIS A 131 -11.32 6.48 8.03
N ALA A 132 -12.02 7.61 8.22
CA ALA A 132 -12.19 8.22 9.54
C ALA A 132 -12.89 7.28 10.54
N ASN A 133 -13.97 6.63 10.11
CA ASN A 133 -14.69 5.65 10.93
C ASN A 133 -13.80 4.47 11.35
N ARG A 134 -12.84 4.06 10.50
CA ARG A 134 -11.87 3.02 10.84
C ARG A 134 -10.90 3.50 11.93
N ILE A 135 -10.41 4.73 11.83
CA ILE A 135 -9.58 5.34 12.87
C ILE A 135 -10.34 5.41 14.19
N TYR A 136 -11.59 5.89 14.18
CA TYR A 136 -12.41 6.00 15.40
C TYR A 136 -12.66 4.66 16.11
N ARG A 137 -12.64 3.53 15.40
CA ARG A 137 -12.78 2.19 15.99
C ARG A 137 -11.50 1.67 16.63
N MET A 138 -10.36 2.30 16.34
CA MET A 138 -9.04 1.90 16.85
C MET A 138 -8.57 2.73 18.05
N ILE A 139 -9.31 3.80 18.37
CA ILE A 139 -9.14 4.63 19.58
C ILE A 139 -10.07 4.07 20.66
#